data_AF-A0A9R0BK92-F1
#
_entry.id   AF-A0A9R0BK92-F1
#
_cell.length_a   1.000
_cell.length_b   1.000
_cell.length_c   1.000
_cell.angle_alpha   90.00
_cell.angle_beta   90.00
_cell.angle_gamma   90.00
#
_symmetry.space_group_name_H-M   'P 1'
#
loop_
_entity.id
_entity.type
_entity.pdbx_description
1 polymer ?
#
loop_
_entity_poly.entity_id
_entity_poly.type
_entity_poly.pdbx_seq_one_letter_code
_entity_poly.pdbx_strand_id
1 'polypeptide(L)'
;MGDSKVFEKIFSSQSDRGNYTPSKGYLSYFISYIGLEDEVLYNLEIFKTKQNIDSKKDIALFTDVIANPSDFDIINYFKSGLQKYRTSMEDVDINILGFEEIDYKIKQAMDRVLKEEEKEFTNDRVKQNFIVKIMAWIKIYIGALDINKNEAPKVIFYGDIKKHEVYLLLILYLAGFDVLYLNPNSKSNIDILKSERYNIEFEEANIIEEKISFEERVILGEKIDKSSVKKAFTVGAEASKRISEELLNDAGFIKPWQLQDRKIKNLLLSSTVDEISIYWNQPLKLRPGFKFNDAIVEAPNFLSKINGIYNDKNEYIKFLDLLRDSESSTFIEFNGDVDRFSKAFTREAFSLSFLLDSKGVIDKNSVLNNKDYSISTLALNQQIMILEKVEELLEGSMFLNGLSGEDKIKGLFTVLHMDKKFVHMMNNFDYSLINPKLIIYMYKSIVFDKEIVFLMLLLSKIGFDIIILCPGGENNIENVINNQLIDIHRLDKMVYDLKLNSLENDIPLLKKIFGKRRRF
;
A
#
# COMPACT_ATOMS: atom_id res chain seq x y z
N MET A 1 -8.06 2.73 6.44
CA MET A 1 -8.06 2.10 7.77
C MET A 1 -9.45 2.28 8.35
N GLY A 2 -10.04 1.22 8.90
CA GLY A 2 -11.40 1.20 9.42
C GLY A 2 -11.58 2.12 10.62
N ASP A 3 -10.60 2.16 11.53
CA ASP A 3 -10.67 2.89 12.81
C ASP A 3 -11.04 4.36 12.58
N SER A 4 -10.28 5.07 11.74
CA SER A 4 -10.52 6.50 11.45
C SER A 4 -11.89 6.78 10.82
N LYS A 5 -12.46 5.84 10.05
CA LYS A 5 -13.79 6.03 9.44
C LYS A 5 -14.90 6.10 10.49
N VAL A 6 -14.81 5.32 11.58
CA VAL A 6 -15.79 5.33 12.67
C VAL A 6 -15.83 6.71 13.33
N PHE A 7 -14.65 7.25 13.67
CA PHE A 7 -14.53 8.57 14.31
C PHE A 7 -14.91 9.71 13.36
N GLU A 8 -14.49 9.67 12.09
CA GLU A 8 -14.91 10.66 11.08
C GLU A 8 -16.44 10.68 10.91
N LYS A 9 -17.08 9.52 10.90
CA LYS A 9 -18.53 9.40 10.74
C LYS A 9 -19.30 9.99 11.92
N ILE A 10 -18.95 9.64 13.16
CA ILE A 10 -19.67 10.16 14.34
C ILE A 10 -19.46 11.66 14.56
N PHE A 11 -18.28 12.19 14.20
CA PHE A 11 -17.96 13.60 14.32
C PHE A 11 -18.33 14.45 13.09
N SER A 12 -18.88 13.83 12.03
CA SER A 12 -19.40 14.55 10.86
C SER A 12 -20.54 15.51 11.23
N SER A 13 -20.56 16.67 10.56
CA SER A 13 -21.63 17.66 10.74
C SER A 13 -22.95 17.16 10.14
N GLN A 14 -24.09 17.67 10.61
CA GLN A 14 -25.40 17.30 10.06
C GLN A 14 -25.53 17.63 8.57
N SER A 15 -24.83 18.67 8.08
CA SER A 15 -24.76 18.99 6.64
C SER A 15 -24.00 17.95 5.82
N ASP A 16 -22.97 17.32 6.39
CA ASP A 16 -22.12 16.35 5.68
C ASP A 16 -22.76 14.95 5.61
N ARG A 17 -23.75 14.66 6.47
CA ARG A 17 -24.43 13.36 6.56
C ARG A 17 -25.39 13.05 5.40
N GLY A 18 -25.38 13.87 4.35
CA GLY A 18 -25.96 13.55 3.05
C GLY A 18 -27.41 13.09 3.10
N ASN A 19 -28.30 13.87 3.74
CA ASN A 19 -29.78 13.74 3.65
C ASN A 19 -30.56 14.81 4.44
N TYR A 20 -29.91 15.89 4.89
CA TYR A 20 -30.58 16.95 5.62
C TYR A 20 -31.58 17.67 4.72
N THR A 21 -32.86 17.50 5.03
CA THR A 21 -33.93 18.39 4.58
C THR A 21 -34.69 18.82 5.83
N PRO A 22 -35.17 20.07 5.92
CA PRO A 22 -35.99 20.53 7.05
C PRO A 22 -37.18 19.61 7.35
N SER A 23 -37.64 18.83 6.37
CA SER A 23 -38.74 17.85 6.46
C SER A 23 -38.38 16.48 7.05
N LYS A 24 -37.11 16.07 7.09
CA LYS A 24 -36.69 14.72 7.53
C LYS A 24 -36.08 14.66 8.95
N GLY A 25 -35.77 15.80 9.55
CA GLY A 25 -35.11 15.86 10.87
C GLY A 25 -33.62 15.56 10.83
N TYR A 26 -32.97 15.60 12.01
CA TYR A 26 -31.55 15.25 12.17
C TYR A 26 -31.32 13.76 11.98
N LEU A 27 -30.19 13.41 11.35
CA LEU A 27 -29.75 12.03 11.27
C LEU A 27 -28.79 11.77 12.43
N SER A 28 -29.25 11.01 13.42
CA SER A 28 -28.43 10.54 14.53
C SER A 28 -27.76 9.22 14.15
N TYR A 29 -26.54 9.02 14.62
CA TYR A 29 -25.82 7.76 14.46
C TYR A 29 -25.68 7.03 15.79
N PHE A 30 -25.89 5.72 15.77
CA PHE A 30 -25.44 4.82 16.83
C PHE A 30 -24.43 3.85 16.22
N ILE A 31 -23.16 4.02 16.57
CA ILE A 31 -22.07 3.13 16.15
C ILE A 31 -21.55 2.38 17.37
N SER A 32 -21.56 1.05 17.30
CA SER A 32 -20.90 0.17 18.25
C SER A 32 -19.63 -0.36 17.60
N TYR A 33 -18.47 0.03 18.11
CA TYR A 33 -17.18 -0.37 17.60
C TYR A 33 -16.42 -1.24 18.61
N ILE A 34 -16.26 -2.52 18.25
CA ILE A 34 -15.69 -3.57 19.10
C ILE A 34 -14.36 -4.03 18.53
N GLY A 35 -13.31 -4.04 19.35
CA GLY A 35 -11.93 -4.26 18.91
C GLY A 35 -11.29 -3.00 18.32
N LEU A 36 -10.10 -3.17 17.71
CA LEU A 36 -9.43 -2.14 16.91
C LEU A 36 -8.60 -2.77 15.78
N GLU A 37 -8.33 -2.06 14.67
CA GLU A 37 -7.47 -2.59 13.58
C GLU A 37 -6.00 -2.22 13.79
N ASP A 38 -5.74 -0.94 14.10
CA ASP A 38 -4.40 -0.38 14.23
C ASP A 38 -4.31 0.41 15.53
N GLU A 39 -3.57 -0.10 16.50
CA GLU A 39 -3.50 0.50 17.83
C GLU A 39 -2.93 1.93 17.82
N VAL A 40 -2.00 2.22 16.92
CA VAL A 40 -1.41 3.57 16.79
C VAL A 40 -2.47 4.55 16.32
N LEU A 41 -3.20 4.19 15.26
CA LEU A 41 -4.28 5.02 14.75
C LEU A 41 -5.43 5.16 15.75
N TYR A 42 -5.85 4.08 16.39
CA TYR A 42 -6.90 4.09 17.39
C TYR A 42 -6.57 5.03 18.56
N ASN A 43 -5.35 4.93 19.10
CA ASN A 43 -4.90 5.81 20.18
C ASN A 43 -4.91 7.29 19.74
N LEU A 44 -4.50 7.58 18.51
CA LEU A 44 -4.58 8.94 17.95
C LEU A 44 -6.02 9.45 17.86
N GLU A 45 -6.97 8.63 17.43
CA GLU A 45 -8.39 9.00 17.35
C GLU A 45 -9.05 9.18 18.73
N ILE A 46 -8.66 8.37 19.72
CA ILE A 46 -9.07 8.57 21.12
C ILE A 46 -8.55 9.91 21.65
N PHE A 47 -7.28 10.26 21.37
CA PHE A 47 -6.72 11.55 21.74
C PHE A 47 -7.49 12.72 21.10
N LYS A 48 -7.78 12.67 19.80
CA LYS A 48 -8.60 13.68 19.11
C LYS A 48 -10.01 13.76 19.68
N THR A 49 -10.60 12.62 20.01
CA THR A 49 -11.92 12.53 20.66
C THR A 49 -11.91 13.26 21.99
N LYS A 50 -10.85 13.09 22.80
CA LYS A 50 -10.68 13.85 24.05
C LYS A 50 -10.55 15.36 23.81
N GLN A 51 -9.79 15.78 22.79
CA GLN A 51 -9.74 17.20 22.41
C GLN A 51 -11.11 17.76 21.99
N ASN A 52 -11.92 16.98 21.28
CA ASN A 52 -13.29 17.37 20.94
C ASN A 52 -14.18 17.50 22.19
N ILE A 53 -14.09 16.56 23.14
CA ILE A 53 -14.83 16.61 24.41
C ILE A 53 -14.41 17.83 25.25
N ASP A 54 -13.14 18.18 25.25
CA ASP A 54 -12.65 19.33 26.03
C ASP A 54 -13.00 20.68 25.38
N SER A 55 -13.11 20.71 24.05
CA SER A 55 -13.44 21.93 23.29
C SER A 55 -14.93 22.15 23.09
N LYS A 56 -15.74 21.08 23.04
CA LYS A 56 -17.19 21.14 22.89
C LYS A 56 -17.91 20.76 24.17
N LYS A 57 -18.98 21.48 24.52
CA LYS A 57 -19.78 21.23 25.73
C LYS A 57 -21.04 20.39 25.49
N ASP A 58 -21.16 19.78 24.32
CA ASP A 58 -22.31 18.99 23.88
C ASP A 58 -22.03 17.46 23.86
N ILE A 59 -20.90 17.03 24.44
CA ILE A 59 -20.48 15.62 24.46
C ILE A 59 -20.41 15.09 25.90
N ALA A 60 -21.16 14.03 26.19
CA ALA A 60 -20.97 13.23 27.39
C ALA A 60 -20.00 12.08 27.14
N LEU A 61 -19.06 11.86 28.06
CA LEU A 61 -18.13 10.74 28.05
C LEU A 61 -18.34 9.86 29.29
N PHE A 62 -18.45 8.56 29.07
CA PHE A 62 -18.47 7.54 30.10
C PHE A 62 -17.27 6.61 29.89
N THR A 63 -16.35 6.56 30.84
CA THR A 63 -15.15 5.68 30.82
C THR A 63 -15.24 4.54 31.83
N ASP A 64 -16.22 4.63 32.74
CA ASP A 64 -16.49 3.68 33.80
C ASP A 64 -17.97 3.31 33.80
N VAL A 65 -18.28 2.21 34.50
CA VAL A 65 -19.64 1.83 34.86
C VAL A 65 -20.35 2.99 35.54
N ILE A 66 -21.55 3.31 35.09
CA ILE A 66 -22.36 4.40 35.64
C ILE A 66 -22.90 3.97 37.01
N ALA A 67 -22.47 4.68 38.05
CA ALA A 67 -22.93 4.45 39.41
C ALA A 67 -24.46 4.64 39.52
N ASN A 68 -25.10 3.91 40.43
CA ASN A 68 -26.51 4.16 40.71
C ASN A 68 -26.70 5.61 41.23
N PRO A 69 -27.76 6.31 40.83
CA PRO A 69 -28.04 7.65 41.32
C PRO A 69 -28.11 7.65 42.86
N SER A 70 -27.39 8.57 43.49
CA SER A 70 -27.37 8.78 44.95
C SER A 70 -28.00 10.11 45.38
N ASP A 71 -28.29 11.00 44.42
CA ASP A 71 -28.97 12.27 44.68
C ASP A 71 -30.45 12.02 45.03
N PHE A 72 -30.75 12.10 46.33
CA PHE A 72 -32.09 11.84 46.85
C PHE A 72 -33.12 12.86 46.38
N ASP A 73 -32.72 14.10 46.10
CA ASP A 73 -33.66 15.15 45.66
C ASP A 73 -34.11 14.86 44.22
N ILE A 74 -33.17 14.54 43.33
CA ILE A 74 -33.47 14.13 41.95
C ILE A 74 -34.33 12.85 41.95
N ILE A 75 -33.96 11.86 42.76
CA ILE A 75 -34.68 10.59 42.84
C ILE A 75 -36.11 10.80 43.35
N ASN A 76 -36.30 11.61 44.40
CA ASN A 76 -37.61 11.87 44.99
C ASN A 76 -38.48 12.71 44.05
N TYR A 77 -37.91 13.68 43.35
CA TYR A 77 -38.58 14.44 42.30
C TYR A 77 -39.18 13.50 41.25
N PHE A 78 -38.36 12.64 40.65
CA PHE A 78 -38.83 11.70 39.63
C PHE A 78 -39.83 10.66 40.18
N LYS A 79 -39.62 10.14 41.39
CA LYS A 79 -40.59 9.24 42.04
C LYS A 79 -41.95 9.88 42.26
N SER A 80 -41.97 11.16 42.67
CA SER A 80 -43.21 11.90 42.91
C SER A 80 -43.98 12.13 41.61
N GLY A 81 -43.29 12.52 40.54
CA GLY A 81 -43.90 12.71 39.22
C GLY A 81 -44.50 11.42 38.65
N LEU A 82 -43.86 10.27 38.89
CA LEU A 82 -44.34 8.97 38.42
C LEU A 82 -45.59 8.45 39.14
N GLN A 83 -46.09 9.10 40.21
CA GLN A 83 -47.36 8.69 40.83
C GLN A 83 -48.55 8.73 39.85
N LYS A 84 -48.47 9.62 38.84
CA LYS A 84 -49.45 9.76 37.77
C LYS A 84 -49.20 8.84 36.57
N TYR A 85 -48.06 8.15 36.52
CA TYR A 85 -47.75 7.21 35.44
C TYR A 85 -48.77 6.05 35.45
N ARG A 86 -49.30 5.74 34.27
CA ARG A 86 -50.22 4.61 34.05
C ARG A 86 -49.72 3.76 32.89
N THR A 87 -49.65 4.35 31.70
CA THR A 87 -49.38 3.60 30.47
C THR A 87 -48.25 4.22 29.65
N SER A 88 -48.15 5.55 29.60
CA SER A 88 -47.14 6.27 28.83
C SER A 88 -46.42 7.32 29.68
N MET A 89 -45.14 7.54 29.39
CA MET A 89 -44.33 8.62 29.92
C MET A 89 -44.71 9.99 29.34
N GLU A 90 -45.34 10.05 28.16
CA GLU A 90 -45.84 11.29 27.55
C GLU A 90 -46.93 11.95 28.42
N ASP A 91 -47.77 11.13 29.05
CA ASP A 91 -48.85 11.59 29.95
C ASP A 91 -48.32 12.16 31.29
N VAL A 92 -47.02 11.98 31.56
CA VAL A 92 -46.41 12.37 32.81
C VAL A 92 -45.81 13.77 32.69
N ASP A 93 -46.36 14.70 33.47
CA ASP A 93 -45.86 16.07 33.60
C ASP A 93 -44.59 16.13 34.46
N ILE A 94 -43.48 15.71 33.86
CA ILE A 94 -42.13 15.78 34.40
C ILE A 94 -41.25 16.52 33.40
N ASN A 95 -40.51 17.50 33.92
CA ASN A 95 -39.37 18.12 33.24
C ASN A 95 -38.09 17.32 33.55
N ILE A 96 -37.39 16.87 32.51
CA ILE A 96 -36.14 16.11 32.64
C ILE A 96 -34.98 17.08 32.44
N LEU A 97 -34.73 17.52 31.21
CA LEU A 97 -33.63 18.42 30.87
C LEU A 97 -34.05 19.89 30.84
N GLY A 98 -35.34 20.16 30.66
CA GLY A 98 -35.88 21.52 30.54
C GLY A 98 -36.02 22.01 29.09
N PHE A 99 -35.82 21.11 28.13
CA PHE A 99 -36.04 21.35 26.71
C PHE A 99 -37.26 20.55 26.26
N GLU A 100 -38.40 21.21 26.02
CA GLU A 100 -39.69 20.56 25.77
C GLU A 100 -39.64 19.49 24.67
N GLU A 101 -39.02 19.79 23.52
CA GLU A 101 -38.92 18.86 22.40
C GLU A 101 -38.05 17.63 22.72
N ILE A 102 -36.95 17.83 23.47
CA ILE A 102 -36.02 16.74 23.81
C ILE A 102 -36.63 15.89 24.92
N ASP A 103 -37.23 16.51 25.93
CA ASP A 103 -37.95 15.82 27.01
C ASP A 103 -39.09 14.97 26.43
N TYR A 104 -39.81 15.49 25.42
CA TYR A 104 -40.81 14.72 24.68
C TYR A 104 -40.21 13.50 23.99
N LYS A 105 -39.12 13.67 23.23
CA LYS A 105 -38.44 12.56 22.55
C LYS A 105 -37.86 11.53 23.52
N ILE A 106 -37.33 11.96 24.68
CA ILE A 106 -36.86 11.06 25.75
C ILE A 106 -38.02 10.24 26.30
N LYS A 107 -39.19 10.84 26.55
CA LYS A 107 -40.40 10.14 27.01
C LYS A 107 -40.86 9.10 25.99
N GLN A 108 -40.91 9.45 24.71
CA GLN A 108 -41.24 8.51 23.63
C GLN A 108 -40.24 7.34 23.53
N ALA A 109 -38.95 7.66 23.59
CA ALA A 109 -37.88 6.66 23.58
C ALA A 109 -37.98 5.72 24.79
N MET A 110 -38.26 6.25 25.97
CA MET A 110 -38.49 5.47 27.19
C MET A 110 -39.67 4.51 27.03
N ASP A 111 -40.82 5.00 26.56
CA ASP A 111 -42.02 4.15 26.35
C ASP A 111 -41.75 3.03 25.36
N ARG A 112 -41.01 3.33 24.29
CA ARG A 112 -40.61 2.33 23.30
C ARG A 112 -39.75 1.23 23.92
N VAL A 113 -38.71 1.59 24.67
CA VAL A 113 -37.84 0.62 25.35
C VAL A 113 -38.61 -0.19 26.39
N LEU A 114 -39.45 0.46 27.20
CA LEU A 114 -40.27 -0.22 28.21
C LEU A 114 -41.25 -1.25 27.61
N LYS A 115 -41.79 -0.96 26.42
CA LYS A 115 -42.70 -1.85 25.71
C LYS A 115 -41.96 -3.03 25.05
N GLU A 116 -40.83 -2.75 24.42
CA GLU A 116 -40.05 -3.77 23.70
C GLU A 116 -39.37 -4.74 24.67
N GLU A 117 -38.96 -4.25 25.84
CA GLU A 117 -38.25 -5.00 26.88
C GLU A 117 -39.16 -5.36 28.07
N GLU A 118 -40.49 -5.40 27.86
CA GLU A 118 -41.48 -5.61 28.94
C GLU A 118 -41.19 -6.87 29.79
N LYS A 119 -40.68 -7.93 29.14
CA LYS A 119 -40.34 -9.22 29.79
C LYS A 119 -39.22 -9.12 30.82
N GLU A 120 -38.43 -8.06 30.78
CA GLU A 120 -37.32 -7.81 31.71
C GLU A 120 -37.80 -7.24 33.05
N PHE A 121 -39.04 -6.73 33.10
CA PHE A 121 -39.61 -6.11 34.30
C PHE A 121 -40.55 -7.09 35.01
N THR A 122 -40.09 -7.70 36.10
CA THR A 122 -40.86 -8.71 36.85
C THR A 122 -42.10 -8.16 37.55
N ASN A 123 -42.14 -6.85 37.83
CA ASN A 123 -43.28 -6.15 38.40
C ASN A 123 -43.15 -4.63 38.18
N ASP A 124 -44.25 -3.91 38.42
CA ASP A 124 -44.33 -2.45 38.25
C ASP A 124 -43.31 -1.68 39.09
N ARG A 125 -42.93 -2.18 40.27
CA ARG A 125 -41.93 -1.54 41.13
C ARG A 125 -40.54 -1.59 40.49
N VAL A 126 -40.17 -2.71 39.87
CA VAL A 126 -38.89 -2.83 39.13
C VAL A 126 -38.89 -1.90 37.93
N LYS A 127 -40.02 -1.83 37.19
CA LYS A 127 -40.21 -0.90 36.06
C LYS A 127 -40.06 0.56 36.50
N GLN A 128 -40.74 0.98 37.57
CA GLN A 128 -40.64 2.34 38.10
C GLN A 128 -39.22 2.69 38.56
N ASN A 129 -38.54 1.77 39.26
CA ASN A 129 -37.16 1.99 39.69
C ASN A 129 -36.20 2.15 38.49
N PHE A 130 -36.43 1.39 37.41
CA PHE A 130 -35.67 1.56 36.17
C PHE A 130 -35.91 2.94 35.55
N ILE A 131 -37.17 3.38 35.42
CA ILE A 131 -37.52 4.69 34.86
C ILE A 131 -36.86 5.82 35.66
N VAL A 132 -36.96 5.80 37.00
CA VAL A 132 -36.32 6.78 37.88
C VAL A 132 -34.81 6.78 37.69
N LYS A 133 -34.20 5.59 37.60
CA LYS A 133 -32.75 5.45 37.42
C LYS A 133 -32.27 6.07 36.12
N ILE A 134 -32.92 5.77 35.00
CA ILE A 134 -32.55 6.32 33.69
C ILE A 134 -32.79 7.85 33.66
N MET A 135 -33.94 8.34 34.13
CA MET A 135 -34.20 9.79 34.15
C MET A 135 -33.22 10.55 35.04
N ALA A 136 -32.83 9.98 36.18
CA ALA A 136 -31.81 10.55 37.04
C ALA A 136 -30.44 10.60 36.35
N TRP A 137 -30.02 9.52 35.66
CA TRP A 137 -28.79 9.54 34.85
C TRP A 137 -28.84 10.60 33.76
N ILE A 138 -29.93 10.70 33.02
CA ILE A 138 -30.12 11.73 32.00
C ILE A 138 -30.00 13.13 32.66
N LYS A 139 -30.67 13.37 33.78
CA LYS A 139 -30.58 14.66 34.48
C LYS A 139 -29.14 15.02 34.89
N ILE A 140 -28.43 14.05 35.47
CA ILE A 140 -27.09 14.25 36.05
C ILE A 140 -26.05 14.47 34.94
N TYR A 141 -26.03 13.59 33.94
CA TYR A 141 -24.95 13.56 32.94
C TYR A 141 -25.26 14.37 31.69
N ILE A 142 -26.52 14.39 31.26
CA ILE A 142 -26.93 15.10 30.03
C ILE A 142 -27.41 16.52 30.34
N GLY A 143 -27.96 16.76 31.54
CA GLY A 143 -28.39 18.10 31.97
C GLY A 143 -27.27 19.13 32.09
N ALA A 144 -26.01 18.68 32.12
CA ALA A 144 -24.83 19.56 32.12
C ALA A 144 -24.36 19.96 30.71
N LEU A 145 -24.89 19.34 29.65
CA LEU A 145 -24.47 19.60 28.27
C LEU A 145 -25.14 20.84 27.70
N ASP A 146 -24.43 21.54 26.82
CA ASP A 146 -24.99 22.59 25.98
C ASP A 146 -25.64 21.97 24.74
N ILE A 147 -26.97 21.86 24.77
CA ILE A 147 -27.71 21.20 23.69
C ILE A 147 -28.11 22.24 22.63
N ASN A 148 -27.26 22.37 21.60
CA ASN A 148 -27.54 23.21 20.44
C ASN A 148 -28.58 22.53 19.53
N LYS A 149 -29.47 23.32 18.91
CA LYS A 149 -30.39 22.79 17.91
C LYS A 149 -29.70 22.44 16.59
N ASN A 150 -28.52 22.96 16.25
CA ASN A 150 -27.90 22.77 14.92
C ASN A 150 -27.04 21.51 14.79
N GLU A 151 -26.51 20.97 15.90
CA GLU A 151 -25.76 19.72 15.94
C GLU A 151 -26.39 18.77 16.94
N ALA A 152 -26.39 17.47 16.64
CA ALA A 152 -26.85 16.47 17.59
C ALA A 152 -25.82 16.36 18.75
N PRO A 153 -26.25 16.50 20.02
CA PRO A 153 -25.39 16.23 21.16
C PRO A 153 -24.92 14.77 21.14
N LYS A 154 -23.76 14.49 21.72
CA LYS A 154 -23.09 13.19 21.58
C LYS A 154 -22.88 12.49 22.90
N VAL A 155 -22.92 11.18 22.86
CA VAL A 155 -22.64 10.30 23.99
C VAL A 155 -21.59 9.30 23.56
N ILE A 156 -20.47 9.29 24.25
CA ILE A 156 -19.37 8.36 24.03
C ILE A 156 -19.24 7.48 25.26
N PHE A 157 -19.26 6.17 25.06
CA PHE A 157 -19.07 5.19 26.13
C PHE A 157 -17.89 4.30 25.77
N TYR A 158 -16.88 4.26 26.64
CA TYR A 158 -15.67 3.47 26.48
C TYR A 158 -15.61 2.39 27.57
N GLY A 159 -15.43 1.13 27.15
CA GLY A 159 -15.19 -0.01 28.04
C GLY A 159 -16.40 -0.92 28.25
N ASP A 160 -16.35 -1.70 29.33
CA ASP A 160 -17.37 -2.71 29.64
C ASP A 160 -18.70 -2.06 30.04
N ILE A 161 -19.80 -2.44 29.37
CA ILE A 161 -21.13 -1.84 29.57
C ILE A 161 -22.12 -2.83 30.20
N LYS A 162 -22.98 -2.32 31.10
CA LYS A 162 -24.07 -3.05 31.75
C LYS A 162 -25.39 -2.89 31.01
N LYS A 163 -26.29 -3.85 31.20
CA LYS A 163 -27.62 -3.87 30.58
C LYS A 163 -28.41 -2.55 30.68
N HIS A 164 -28.48 -1.92 31.86
CA HIS A 164 -29.21 -0.65 32.01
C HIS A 164 -28.52 0.52 31.30
N GLU A 165 -27.20 0.48 31.16
CA GLU A 165 -26.42 1.51 30.46
C GLU A 165 -26.63 1.37 28.93
N VAL A 166 -26.74 0.14 28.43
CA VAL A 166 -27.16 -0.14 27.04
C VAL A 166 -28.53 0.50 26.75
N TYR A 167 -29.51 0.34 27.66
CA TYR A 167 -30.81 1.00 27.51
C TYR A 167 -30.75 2.52 27.61
N LEU A 168 -29.86 3.08 28.46
CA LEU A 168 -29.61 4.52 28.50
C LEU A 168 -29.12 5.03 27.14
N LEU A 169 -28.11 4.37 26.56
CA LEU A 169 -27.57 4.72 25.24
C LEU A 169 -28.65 4.64 24.15
N LEU A 170 -29.47 3.58 24.14
CA LEU A 170 -30.57 3.45 23.20
C LEU A 170 -31.62 4.56 23.35
N ILE A 171 -31.99 4.92 24.58
CA ILE A 171 -32.96 6.00 24.84
C ILE A 171 -32.44 7.34 24.35
N LEU A 172 -31.15 7.64 24.58
CA LEU A 172 -30.53 8.87 24.11
C LEU A 172 -30.43 8.90 22.58
N TYR A 173 -30.05 7.80 21.94
CA TYR A 173 -30.04 7.69 20.49
C TYR A 173 -31.42 7.95 19.88
N LEU A 174 -32.47 7.30 20.41
CA LEU A 174 -33.86 7.50 19.97
C LEU A 174 -34.36 8.92 20.26
N ALA A 175 -33.78 9.61 21.26
CA ALA A 175 -34.06 11.01 21.56
C ALA A 175 -33.34 12.01 20.63
N GLY A 176 -32.47 11.53 19.75
CA GLY A 176 -31.76 12.33 18.74
C GLY A 176 -30.27 12.55 19.02
N PHE A 177 -29.68 11.88 20.01
CA PHE A 177 -28.26 11.98 20.31
C PHE A 177 -27.44 11.08 19.37
N ASP A 178 -26.23 11.50 19.03
CA ASP A 178 -25.24 10.60 18.46
C ASP A 178 -24.65 9.73 19.57
N VAL A 179 -24.50 8.43 19.33
CA VAL A 179 -23.96 7.48 20.29
C VAL A 179 -22.80 6.71 19.68
N LEU A 180 -21.66 6.75 20.36
CA LEU A 180 -20.49 5.92 20.05
C LEU A 180 -20.18 5.02 21.24
N TYR A 181 -20.32 3.71 21.03
CA TYR A 181 -19.86 2.71 21.98
C TYR A 181 -18.52 2.13 21.51
N LEU A 182 -17.50 2.18 22.38
CA LEU A 182 -16.15 1.71 22.12
C LEU A 182 -15.79 0.61 23.12
N ASN A 183 -15.41 -0.57 22.64
CA ASN A 183 -14.83 -1.60 23.51
C ASN A 183 -13.76 -2.42 22.77
N PRO A 184 -12.47 -2.11 22.98
CA PRO A 184 -11.37 -2.88 22.38
C PRO A 184 -11.26 -4.33 22.88
N ASN A 185 -11.87 -4.67 24.01
CA ASN A 185 -11.51 -5.86 24.79
C ASN A 185 -12.53 -7.00 24.73
N SER A 186 -13.82 -6.74 24.50
CA SER A 186 -14.82 -7.81 24.35
C SER A 186 -16.15 -7.33 23.77
N LYS A 187 -16.93 -8.28 23.22
CA LYS A 187 -18.37 -8.11 23.01
C LYS A 187 -19.05 -8.14 24.37
N SER A 188 -19.45 -6.98 24.85
CA SER A 188 -20.14 -6.79 26.11
C SER A 188 -21.67 -6.96 25.93
N ASN A 189 -22.48 -6.48 26.89
CA ASN A 189 -23.94 -6.55 26.83
C ASN A 189 -24.61 -5.79 25.67
N ILE A 190 -23.85 -5.22 24.72
CA ILE A 190 -24.39 -4.50 23.57
C ILE A 190 -25.24 -5.38 22.66
N ASP A 191 -24.98 -6.69 22.62
CA ASP A 191 -25.74 -7.69 21.84
C ASP A 191 -27.23 -7.79 22.23
N ILE A 192 -27.62 -7.20 23.37
CA ILE A 192 -29.02 -7.06 23.78
C ILE A 192 -29.78 -6.21 22.75
N LEU A 193 -29.10 -5.27 22.08
CA LEU A 193 -29.68 -4.45 21.01
C LEU A 193 -29.66 -5.22 19.69
N LYS A 194 -30.83 -5.49 19.13
CA LYS A 194 -30.94 -6.10 17.79
C LYS A 194 -30.77 -5.02 16.71
N SER A 195 -29.70 -5.11 15.93
CA SER A 195 -29.33 -4.17 14.84
C SER A 195 -30.50 -3.84 13.90
N GLU A 196 -31.27 -4.86 13.51
CA GLU A 196 -32.42 -4.76 12.59
C GLU A 196 -33.54 -3.83 13.07
N ARG A 197 -33.60 -3.50 14.37
CA ARG A 197 -34.70 -2.73 14.96
C ARG A 197 -34.44 -1.23 15.09
N TYR A 198 -33.18 -0.83 15.16
CA TYR A 198 -32.80 0.54 15.54
C TYR A 198 -31.76 1.19 14.61
N ASN A 199 -31.44 0.61 13.46
CA ASN A 199 -30.39 1.12 12.55
C ASN A 199 -29.07 1.38 13.27
N ILE A 200 -28.67 0.46 14.16
CA ILE A 200 -27.38 0.53 14.86
C ILE A 200 -26.32 -0.11 13.96
N GLU A 201 -25.22 0.59 13.78
CA GLU A 201 -24.06 0.11 13.02
C GLU A 201 -23.12 -0.63 13.98
N PHE A 202 -22.84 -1.89 13.66
CA PHE A 202 -21.91 -2.72 14.43
C PHE A 202 -20.64 -2.92 13.60
N GLU A 203 -19.55 -2.34 14.09
CA GLU A 203 -18.21 -2.45 13.52
C GLU A 203 -17.38 -3.37 14.42
N GLU A 204 -16.80 -4.42 13.83
CA GLU A 204 -15.98 -5.40 14.54
C GLU A 204 -14.57 -5.44 13.97
N ALA A 205 -13.58 -5.39 14.86
CA ALA A 205 -12.16 -5.46 14.55
C ALA A 205 -11.45 -6.43 15.53
N ASN A 206 -10.12 -6.40 15.58
CA ASN A 206 -9.36 -7.34 16.40
C ASN A 206 -9.53 -7.02 17.89
N ILE A 207 -9.94 -8.03 18.67
CA ILE A 207 -10.05 -7.91 20.12
C ILE A 207 -8.65 -7.96 20.74
N ILE A 208 -8.39 -7.05 21.68
CA ILE A 208 -7.12 -6.98 22.40
C ILE A 208 -7.32 -7.46 23.84
N GLU A 209 -6.42 -8.32 24.33
CA GLU A 209 -6.48 -8.84 25.70
C GLU A 209 -6.10 -7.78 26.75
N GLU A 210 -5.14 -6.91 26.42
CA GLU A 210 -4.68 -5.84 27.29
C GLU A 210 -5.78 -4.78 27.50
N LYS A 211 -6.19 -4.59 28.76
CA LYS A 211 -7.13 -3.53 29.15
C LYS A 211 -6.37 -2.23 29.40
N ILE A 212 -6.53 -1.28 28.49
CA ILE A 212 -5.96 0.07 28.59
C ILE A 212 -7.10 1.05 28.83
N SER A 213 -6.94 1.93 29.82
CA SER A 213 -7.95 2.97 30.13
C SER A 213 -8.05 4.00 29.01
N PHE A 214 -9.17 4.73 28.96
CA PHE A 214 -9.35 5.82 27.99
C PHE A 214 -8.24 6.87 28.14
N GLU A 215 -7.94 7.27 29.37
CA GLU A 215 -6.91 8.26 29.71
C GLU A 215 -5.50 7.83 29.29
N GLU A 216 -5.14 6.56 29.47
CA GLU A 216 -3.87 6.02 28.99
C GLU A 216 -3.78 6.05 27.47
N ARG A 217 -4.87 5.68 26.76
CA ARG A 217 -4.92 5.79 25.29
C ARG A 217 -4.79 7.23 24.79
N VAL A 218 -5.37 8.20 25.50
CA VAL A 218 -5.18 9.64 25.22
C VAL A 218 -3.69 10.02 25.30
N ILE A 219 -2.97 9.58 26.34
CA ILE A 219 -1.53 9.85 26.50
C ILE A 219 -0.71 9.22 25.37
N LEU A 220 -1.06 8.00 24.95
CA LEU A 220 -0.41 7.32 23.82
C LEU A 220 -0.67 8.08 22.50
N GLY A 221 -1.92 8.50 22.26
CA GLY A 221 -2.30 9.29 21.08
C GLY A 221 -1.61 10.66 21.02
N GLU A 222 -1.43 11.33 22.16
CA GLU A 222 -0.73 12.61 22.21
C GLU A 222 0.75 12.48 21.77
N LYS A 223 1.44 11.40 22.18
CA LYS A 223 2.82 11.12 21.74
C LYS A 223 2.89 10.90 20.23
N ILE A 224 1.86 10.27 19.66
CA ILE A 224 1.76 10.02 18.22
C ILE A 224 1.52 11.34 17.48
N ASP A 225 0.58 12.18 17.92
CA ASP A 225 0.32 13.48 17.28
C ASP A 225 1.58 14.37 17.30
N LYS A 226 2.30 14.43 18.44
CA LYS A 226 3.54 15.21 18.60
C LYS A 226 4.69 14.73 17.71
N SER A 227 4.74 13.45 17.38
CA SER A 227 5.78 12.87 16.50
C SER A 227 5.37 12.84 15.03
N SER A 228 4.09 13.12 14.72
CA SER A 228 3.56 13.11 13.36
C SER A 228 3.87 14.41 12.60
N VAL A 229 4.30 14.29 11.34
CA VAL A 229 4.39 15.41 10.41
C VAL A 229 3.08 15.51 9.63
N LYS A 230 2.29 16.56 9.91
CA LYS A 230 1.00 16.80 9.23
C LYS A 230 1.25 17.21 7.78
N LYS A 231 0.80 16.40 6.82
CA LYS A 231 0.73 16.75 5.40
C LYS A 231 -0.73 16.95 5.01
N ALA A 232 -1.08 18.14 4.53
CA ALA A 232 -2.39 18.38 3.94
C ALA A 232 -2.36 18.01 2.46
N PHE A 233 -3.36 17.27 2.00
CA PHE A 233 -3.60 17.12 0.57
C PHE A 233 -4.20 18.41 0.04
N THR A 234 -3.69 18.88 -1.10
CA THR A 234 -4.33 19.97 -1.84
C THR A 234 -5.49 19.40 -2.67
N VAL A 235 -6.49 20.23 -2.97
CA VAL A 235 -7.62 19.86 -3.84
C VAL A 235 -7.14 19.25 -5.16
N GLY A 236 -6.07 19.81 -5.74
CA GLY A 236 -5.46 19.28 -6.96
C GLY A 236 -4.80 17.90 -6.78
N ALA A 237 -4.13 17.67 -5.65
CA ALA A 237 -3.53 16.37 -5.34
C ALA A 237 -4.61 15.29 -5.13
N GLU A 238 -5.69 15.63 -4.43
CA GLU A 238 -6.81 14.73 -4.21
C GLU A 238 -7.55 14.40 -5.51
N ALA A 239 -7.82 15.41 -6.35
CA ALA A 239 -8.40 15.21 -7.67
C ALA A 239 -7.51 14.31 -8.56
N SER A 240 -6.20 14.55 -8.57
CA SER A 240 -5.25 13.72 -9.34
C SER A 240 -5.23 12.27 -8.86
N LYS A 241 -5.32 12.04 -7.55
CA LYS A 241 -5.37 10.71 -6.94
C LYS A 241 -6.66 9.98 -7.33
N ARG A 242 -7.83 10.63 -7.20
CA ARG A 242 -9.13 10.04 -7.59
C ARG A 242 -9.15 9.65 -9.07
N ILE A 243 -8.67 10.54 -9.95
CA ILE A 243 -8.56 10.25 -11.39
C ILE A 243 -7.62 9.04 -11.63
N SER A 244 -6.48 8.97 -10.93
CA SER A 244 -5.62 7.79 -11.05
C SER A 244 -6.35 6.51 -10.64
N GLU A 245 -7.05 6.52 -9.51
CA GLU A 245 -7.75 5.36 -8.96
C GLU A 245 -8.86 4.84 -9.90
N GLU A 246 -9.63 5.74 -10.52
CA GLU A 246 -10.67 5.37 -11.49
C GLU A 246 -10.10 4.83 -12.81
N LEU A 247 -8.94 5.31 -13.25
CA LEU A 247 -8.30 4.94 -14.52
C LEU A 247 -7.33 3.76 -14.42
N LEU A 248 -7.09 3.22 -13.22
CA LEU A 248 -6.08 2.17 -12.96
C LEU A 248 -6.22 0.92 -13.84
N ASN A 249 -7.40 0.68 -14.42
CA ASN A 249 -7.73 -0.53 -15.18
C ASN A 249 -7.87 -0.31 -16.70
N ASP A 250 -7.75 0.92 -17.20
CA ASP A 250 -7.78 1.19 -18.64
C ASP A 250 -6.37 1.14 -19.24
N ALA A 251 -6.09 0.07 -20.00
CA ALA A 251 -4.79 -0.15 -20.66
C ALA A 251 -4.36 1.00 -21.61
N GLY A 252 -5.29 1.88 -21.99
CA GLY A 252 -5.03 3.05 -22.84
C GLY A 252 -4.27 4.19 -22.16
N PHE A 253 -4.27 4.27 -20.82
CA PHE A 253 -3.66 5.39 -20.09
C PHE A 253 -2.79 4.92 -18.91
N ILE A 254 -1.47 5.06 -19.06
CA ILE A 254 -0.49 4.79 -18.01
C ILE A 254 0.25 6.10 -17.73
N LYS A 255 0.16 6.60 -16.49
CA LYS A 255 0.91 7.79 -16.05
C LYS A 255 2.40 7.45 -15.90
N PRO A 256 3.31 8.43 -16.09
CA PRO A 256 4.71 8.23 -15.79
C PRO A 256 4.91 7.71 -14.36
N TRP A 257 5.79 6.73 -14.21
CA TRP A 257 6.19 6.08 -12.96
C TRP A 257 5.08 5.29 -12.24
N GLN A 258 3.87 5.20 -12.80
CA GLN A 258 2.73 4.51 -12.18
C GLN A 258 3.00 3.04 -11.86
N LEU A 259 3.84 2.38 -12.65
CA LEU A 259 4.09 0.95 -12.57
C LEU A 259 5.33 0.57 -11.76
N GLN A 260 6.17 1.54 -11.35
CA GLN A 260 7.51 1.26 -10.82
C GLN A 260 7.49 0.50 -9.48
N ASP A 261 6.42 0.66 -8.69
CA ASP A 261 6.27 -0.01 -7.39
C ASP A 261 5.79 -1.47 -7.50
N ARG A 262 5.43 -1.93 -8.70
CA ARG A 262 4.93 -3.29 -8.95
C ARG A 262 6.09 -4.26 -9.16
N LYS A 263 5.86 -5.55 -8.89
CA LYS A 263 6.84 -6.59 -9.15
C LYS A 263 6.97 -6.82 -10.66
N ILE A 264 8.20 -6.79 -11.17
CA ILE A 264 8.45 -7.10 -12.57
C ILE A 264 8.53 -8.62 -12.78
N LYS A 265 7.82 -9.09 -13.81
CA LYS A 265 7.89 -10.45 -14.30
C LYS A 265 8.38 -10.41 -15.75
N ASN A 266 9.56 -10.97 -15.99
CA ASN A 266 10.16 -10.94 -17.32
C ASN A 266 9.40 -11.86 -18.28
N LEU A 267 9.23 -11.41 -19.52
CA LEU A 267 8.68 -12.20 -20.62
C LEU A 267 9.69 -12.16 -21.78
N LEU A 268 10.45 -13.23 -21.95
CA LEU A 268 11.40 -13.31 -23.07
C LEU A 268 10.62 -13.42 -24.39
N LEU A 269 10.91 -12.49 -25.30
CA LEU A 269 10.34 -12.52 -26.64
C LEU A 269 11.13 -13.48 -27.51
N SER A 270 10.43 -14.40 -28.19
CA SER A 270 10.98 -15.13 -29.32
C SER A 270 10.72 -14.32 -30.58
N SER A 271 11.77 -13.79 -31.21
CA SER A 271 11.65 -12.73 -32.22
C SER A 271 12.60 -12.90 -33.39
N THR A 272 12.34 -12.17 -34.48
CA THR A 272 13.27 -12.02 -35.61
C THR A 272 14.16 -10.78 -35.43
N VAL A 273 15.27 -10.69 -36.18
CA VAL A 273 16.14 -9.49 -36.16
C VAL A 273 15.40 -8.23 -36.64
N ASP A 274 14.44 -8.38 -37.54
CA ASP A 274 13.60 -7.28 -38.01
C ASP A 274 12.66 -6.78 -36.90
N GLU A 275 12.05 -7.69 -36.15
CA GLU A 275 11.22 -7.32 -34.99
C GLU A 275 12.03 -6.66 -33.87
N ILE A 276 13.25 -7.13 -33.61
CA ILE A 276 14.18 -6.44 -32.70
C ILE A 276 14.35 -4.98 -33.17
N SER A 277 14.59 -4.76 -34.46
CA SER A 277 14.76 -3.42 -35.04
C SER A 277 13.50 -2.55 -34.92
N ILE A 278 12.32 -3.14 -35.12
CA ILE A 278 11.03 -2.45 -35.01
C ILE A 278 10.77 -2.01 -33.56
N TYR A 279 10.95 -2.91 -32.59
CA TYR A 279 10.58 -2.69 -31.19
C TYR A 279 11.69 -2.06 -30.34
N TRP A 280 12.93 -1.97 -30.85
CA TRP A 280 14.09 -1.52 -30.07
C TRP A 280 13.83 -0.21 -29.32
N ASN A 281 13.38 0.81 -30.05
CA ASN A 281 13.12 2.14 -29.52
C ASN A 281 11.64 2.41 -29.22
N GLN A 282 10.81 1.37 -29.19
CA GLN A 282 9.38 1.49 -28.86
C GLN A 282 9.14 1.26 -27.36
N PRO A 283 8.16 1.97 -26.76
CA PRO A 283 7.70 1.70 -25.40
C PRO A 283 7.24 0.25 -25.19
N LEU A 284 7.48 -0.29 -24.00
CA LEU A 284 7.08 -1.63 -23.57
C LEU A 284 5.60 -1.91 -23.77
N LYS A 285 4.76 -0.91 -23.49
CA LYS A 285 3.31 -1.01 -23.65
C LYS A 285 2.84 -1.30 -25.08
N LEU A 286 3.70 -1.12 -26.08
CA LEU A 286 3.42 -1.45 -27.48
C LEU A 286 3.94 -2.82 -27.90
N ARG A 287 4.71 -3.50 -27.04
CA ARG A 287 5.31 -4.81 -27.35
C ARG A 287 4.31 -5.94 -27.08
N PRO A 288 4.37 -7.03 -27.88
CA PRO A 288 3.51 -8.19 -27.65
C PRO A 288 3.75 -8.78 -26.26
N GLY A 289 2.65 -9.11 -25.57
CA GLY A 289 2.69 -9.73 -24.25
C GLY A 289 2.82 -8.78 -23.07
N PHE A 290 2.97 -7.47 -23.28
CA PHE A 290 2.93 -6.49 -22.19
C PHE A 290 1.56 -6.49 -21.52
N LYS A 291 1.54 -6.71 -20.21
CA LYS A 291 0.33 -6.60 -19.39
C LYS A 291 0.67 -6.29 -17.94
N PHE A 292 -0.28 -5.73 -17.21
CA PHE A 292 -0.10 -5.45 -15.79
C PHE A 292 -1.41 -5.66 -15.01
N ASN A 293 -1.26 -5.83 -13.70
CA ASN A 293 -2.33 -5.71 -12.71
C ASN A 293 -1.79 -4.96 -11.49
N ASP A 294 -2.54 -4.87 -10.41
CA ASP A 294 -2.14 -4.11 -9.20
C ASP A 294 -0.84 -4.59 -8.56
N ALA A 295 -0.45 -5.85 -8.76
CA ALA A 295 0.73 -6.44 -8.13
C ALA A 295 1.94 -6.58 -9.08
N ILE A 296 1.71 -6.89 -10.35
CA ILE A 296 2.74 -7.35 -11.29
C ILE A 296 2.66 -6.61 -12.62
N VAL A 297 3.82 -6.37 -13.22
CA VAL A 297 3.99 -5.99 -14.63
C VAL A 297 4.72 -7.13 -15.35
N GLU A 298 4.08 -7.69 -16.37
CA GLU A 298 4.75 -8.57 -17.32
C GLU A 298 5.44 -7.72 -18.39
N ALA A 299 6.77 -7.68 -18.34
CA ALA A 299 7.61 -6.82 -19.17
C ALA A 299 8.31 -7.65 -20.26
N PRO A 300 7.93 -7.47 -21.55
CA PRO A 300 8.59 -8.13 -22.67
C PRO A 300 10.01 -7.61 -22.90
N ASN A 301 10.99 -8.52 -23.00
CA ASN A 301 12.37 -8.12 -23.23
C ASN A 301 13.08 -9.08 -24.20
N PHE A 302 14.09 -8.56 -24.89
CA PHE A 302 14.95 -9.35 -25.77
C PHE A 302 16.14 -9.91 -24.99
N LEU A 303 16.45 -11.18 -25.22
CA LEU A 303 17.73 -11.80 -24.88
C LEU A 303 18.18 -12.58 -26.11
N SER A 304 18.99 -11.94 -26.94
CA SER A 304 19.32 -12.48 -28.27
C SER A 304 20.80 -12.38 -28.58
N LYS A 305 21.30 -13.37 -29.31
CA LYS A 305 22.63 -13.37 -29.93
C LYS A 305 22.47 -13.29 -31.44
N ILE A 306 23.22 -12.41 -32.09
CA ILE A 306 23.22 -12.23 -33.54
C ILE A 306 24.60 -12.59 -34.07
N ASN A 307 24.66 -13.67 -34.83
CA ASN A 307 25.87 -14.16 -35.47
C ASN A 307 26.00 -13.63 -36.89
N GLY A 308 27.19 -13.17 -37.27
CA GLY A 308 27.47 -12.67 -38.61
C GLY A 308 27.12 -11.20 -38.82
N ILE A 309 27.25 -10.77 -40.08
CA ILE A 309 26.90 -9.44 -40.58
C ILE A 309 26.08 -9.58 -41.88
N TYR A 310 25.38 -8.51 -42.25
CA TYR A 310 24.74 -8.43 -43.56
C TYR A 310 25.77 -8.39 -44.71
N ASN A 311 25.35 -8.82 -45.89
CA ASN A 311 26.15 -8.75 -47.10
C ASN A 311 26.54 -7.30 -47.42
N ASP A 312 25.58 -6.38 -47.34
CA ASP A 312 25.83 -4.95 -47.39
C ASP A 312 26.36 -4.44 -46.04
N LYS A 313 27.64 -4.05 -46.03
CA LYS A 313 28.30 -3.48 -44.85
C LYS A 313 27.60 -2.22 -44.34
N ASN A 314 27.01 -1.41 -45.23
CA ASN A 314 26.30 -0.20 -44.83
C ASN A 314 25.01 -0.51 -44.07
N GLU A 315 24.32 -1.58 -44.45
CA GLU A 315 23.13 -2.05 -43.76
C GLU A 315 23.49 -2.51 -42.34
N TYR A 316 24.57 -3.27 -42.20
CA TYR A 316 25.09 -3.65 -40.87
C TYR A 316 25.47 -2.44 -40.02
N ILE A 317 26.13 -1.42 -40.60
CA ILE A 317 26.45 -0.18 -39.88
C ILE A 317 25.17 0.54 -39.43
N LYS A 318 24.13 0.62 -40.27
CA LYS A 318 22.84 1.21 -39.89
C LYS A 318 22.18 0.45 -38.74
N PHE A 319 22.26 -0.89 -38.76
CA PHE A 319 21.75 -1.72 -37.67
C PHE A 319 22.52 -1.47 -36.37
N LEU A 320 23.86 -1.40 -36.41
CA LEU A 320 24.67 -1.02 -35.25
C LEU A 320 24.32 0.38 -34.72
N ASP A 321 24.11 1.35 -35.62
CA ASP A 321 23.70 2.70 -35.24
C ASP A 321 22.33 2.70 -34.57
N LEU A 322 21.34 1.96 -35.10
CA LEU A 322 20.02 1.80 -34.49
C LEU A 322 20.12 1.27 -33.06
N LEU A 323 20.94 0.24 -32.84
CA LEU A 323 21.11 -0.36 -31.53
C LEU A 323 21.74 0.61 -30.51
N ARG A 324 22.61 1.52 -30.98
CA ARG A 324 23.30 2.53 -30.17
C ARG A 324 22.51 3.83 -29.98
N ASP A 325 21.59 4.14 -30.89
CA ASP A 325 20.80 5.38 -30.90
C ASP A 325 19.62 5.28 -29.92
N SER A 326 19.95 5.14 -28.64
CA SER A 326 19.00 5.13 -27.53
C SER A 326 19.66 5.68 -26.27
N GLU A 327 19.02 6.66 -25.62
CA GLU A 327 19.49 7.25 -24.36
C GLU A 327 19.57 6.22 -23.22
N SER A 328 18.80 5.13 -23.33
CA SER A 328 18.78 4.02 -22.38
C SER A 328 19.70 2.86 -22.78
N SER A 329 20.75 3.10 -23.59
CA SER A 329 21.65 2.04 -24.06
C SER A 329 23.05 2.06 -23.47
N THR A 330 23.59 0.87 -23.27
CA THR A 330 24.98 0.62 -22.89
C THR A 330 25.61 -0.31 -23.91
N PHE A 331 26.59 0.20 -24.66
CA PHE A 331 27.34 -0.55 -25.63
C PHE A 331 28.71 -0.93 -25.06
N ILE A 332 29.00 -2.23 -25.00
CA ILE A 332 30.25 -2.79 -24.48
C ILE A 332 30.93 -3.58 -25.59
N GLU A 333 32.08 -3.11 -26.06
CA GLU A 333 33.01 -3.96 -26.81
C GLU A 333 33.72 -4.87 -25.83
N PHE A 334 33.31 -6.14 -25.79
CA PHE A 334 33.77 -7.10 -24.80
C PHE A 334 35.04 -7.78 -25.27
N ASN A 335 36.06 -7.72 -24.42
CA ASN A 335 37.41 -8.21 -24.66
C ASN A 335 37.83 -9.30 -23.64
N GLY A 336 36.88 -9.78 -22.82
CA GLY A 336 37.13 -10.70 -21.70
C GLY A 336 37.25 -10.02 -20.33
N ASP A 337 37.20 -8.70 -20.26
CA ASP A 337 37.34 -7.94 -19.01
C ASP A 337 35.99 -7.69 -18.32
N VAL A 338 35.94 -7.90 -17.00
CA VAL A 338 34.76 -7.72 -16.15
C VAL A 338 34.55 -6.28 -15.69
N ASP A 339 35.56 -5.41 -15.79
CA ASP A 339 35.55 -4.07 -15.19
C ASP A 339 34.42 -3.16 -15.71
N ARG A 340 33.90 -3.43 -16.91
CA ARG A 340 32.75 -2.70 -17.50
C ARG A 340 31.39 -3.18 -16.97
N PHE A 341 31.38 -4.30 -16.25
CA PHE A 341 30.18 -4.94 -15.69
C PHE A 341 30.10 -4.77 -14.17
N SER A 342 31.22 -4.98 -13.48
CA SER A 342 31.33 -4.97 -12.02
C SER A 342 32.76 -4.69 -11.60
N LYS A 343 32.97 -4.37 -10.32
CA LYS A 343 34.30 -4.48 -9.71
C LYS A 343 34.86 -5.91 -9.87
N ALA A 344 36.17 -6.02 -10.01
CA ALA A 344 36.87 -7.30 -10.02
C ALA A 344 36.71 -8.05 -8.68
N PHE A 345 36.52 -9.37 -8.77
CA PHE A 345 36.34 -10.23 -7.59
C PHE A 345 37.64 -10.34 -6.77
N THR A 346 37.55 -10.11 -5.46
CA THR A 346 38.70 -10.21 -4.53
C THR A 346 38.52 -11.35 -3.53
N ARG A 347 39.58 -11.73 -2.81
CA ARG A 347 39.51 -12.81 -1.81
C ARG A 347 38.58 -12.49 -0.64
N GLU A 348 38.50 -11.23 -0.26
CA GLU A 348 37.63 -10.76 0.82
C GLU A 348 36.15 -10.96 0.48
N ALA A 349 35.80 -10.97 -0.81
CA ALA A 349 34.43 -11.21 -1.28
C ALA A 349 33.86 -12.58 -0.89
N PHE A 350 34.70 -13.56 -0.53
CA PHE A 350 34.22 -14.85 0.00
C PHE A 350 33.45 -14.71 1.31
N SER A 351 33.55 -13.58 2.02
CA SER A 351 32.69 -13.28 3.18
C SER A 351 31.21 -13.19 2.82
N LEU A 352 30.85 -12.98 1.55
CA LEU A 352 29.45 -13.01 1.11
C LEU A 352 28.82 -14.41 1.26
N SER A 353 29.62 -15.46 1.46
CA SER A 353 29.09 -16.78 1.83
C SER A 353 28.24 -16.76 3.10
N PHE A 354 28.52 -15.85 4.05
CA PHE A 354 27.71 -15.70 5.27
C PHE A 354 26.33 -15.07 5.02
N LEU A 355 26.12 -14.46 3.84
CA LEU A 355 24.83 -13.89 3.44
C LEU A 355 23.95 -14.90 2.72
N LEU A 356 24.46 -16.09 2.42
CA LEU A 356 23.77 -17.13 1.66
C LEU A 356 23.60 -18.37 2.55
N ASP A 357 22.37 -18.88 2.63
CA ASP A 357 22.14 -20.19 3.23
C ASP A 357 22.46 -21.34 2.25
N SER A 358 22.30 -22.59 2.71
CA SER A 358 22.58 -23.77 1.90
C SER A 358 21.66 -23.93 0.68
N LYS A 359 20.51 -23.24 0.66
CA LYS A 359 19.55 -23.23 -0.44
C LYS A 359 19.75 -22.02 -1.37
N GLY A 360 20.59 -21.06 -1.01
CA GLY A 360 20.83 -19.84 -1.77
C GLY A 360 19.88 -18.69 -1.44
N VAL A 361 19.18 -18.77 -0.29
CA VAL A 361 18.37 -17.66 0.25
C VAL A 361 19.32 -16.61 0.82
N ILE A 362 19.03 -15.35 0.53
CA ILE A 362 19.86 -14.21 0.93
C ILE A 362 19.37 -13.65 2.27
N ASP A 363 20.29 -13.35 3.19
CA ASP A 363 19.99 -12.46 4.32
C ASP A 363 19.82 -11.01 3.81
N LYS A 364 18.61 -10.71 3.35
CA LYS A 364 18.25 -9.41 2.77
C LYS A 364 18.47 -8.27 3.76
N ASN A 365 18.26 -8.48 5.06
CA ASN A 365 18.44 -7.43 6.06
C ASN A 365 19.92 -7.00 6.16
N SER A 366 20.84 -7.97 6.18
CA SER A 366 22.27 -7.69 6.19
C SER A 366 22.71 -6.96 4.91
N VAL A 367 22.16 -7.33 3.75
CA VAL A 367 22.45 -6.64 2.48
C VAL A 367 21.91 -5.21 2.47
N LEU A 368 20.64 -5.01 2.83
CA LEU A 368 19.95 -3.71 2.80
C LEU A 368 20.54 -2.70 3.79
N ASN A 369 21.13 -3.18 4.90
CA ASN A 369 21.80 -2.32 5.89
C ASN A 369 23.21 -1.90 5.47
N ASN A 370 23.81 -2.56 4.47
CA ASN A 370 25.15 -2.24 3.99
C ASN A 370 25.10 -1.20 2.86
N LYS A 371 25.68 -0.02 3.13
CA LYS A 371 25.67 1.13 2.21
C LYS A 371 26.77 1.08 1.14
N ASP A 372 27.68 0.11 1.20
CA ASP A 372 28.80 0.02 0.25
C ASP A 372 28.41 -0.65 -1.07
N TYR A 373 27.27 -1.36 -1.11
CA TYR A 373 26.78 -2.03 -2.32
C TYR A 373 26.19 -1.04 -3.32
N SER A 374 26.40 -1.28 -4.64
CA SER A 374 25.93 -0.40 -5.71
C SER A 374 24.41 -0.21 -5.68
N ILE A 375 23.66 -1.26 -5.31
CA ILE A 375 22.19 -1.24 -5.29
C ILE A 375 21.61 -0.41 -4.13
N SER A 376 22.40 -0.06 -3.10
CA SER A 376 21.93 0.64 -1.89
C SER A 376 21.29 2.01 -2.17
N THR A 377 21.56 2.58 -3.34
CA THR A 377 21.03 3.87 -3.80
C THR A 377 19.66 3.78 -4.46
N LEU A 378 19.16 2.58 -4.76
CA LEU A 378 17.84 2.35 -5.34
C LEU A 378 16.75 2.43 -4.27
N ALA A 379 15.50 2.59 -4.71
CA ALA A 379 14.36 2.50 -3.81
C ALA A 379 14.30 1.11 -3.15
N LEU A 380 13.83 1.03 -1.90
CA LEU A 380 13.86 -0.20 -1.10
C LEU A 380 13.18 -1.39 -1.80
N ASN A 381 12.04 -1.14 -2.43
CA ASN A 381 11.32 -2.13 -3.22
C ASN A 381 12.15 -2.67 -4.41
N GLN A 382 12.91 -1.83 -5.10
CA GLN A 382 13.80 -2.25 -6.17
C GLN A 382 14.97 -3.07 -5.66
N GLN A 383 15.56 -2.70 -4.52
CA GLN A 383 16.62 -3.49 -3.88
C GLN A 383 16.11 -4.89 -3.51
N ILE A 384 14.94 -4.98 -2.88
CA ILE A 384 14.30 -6.25 -2.52
C ILE A 384 14.03 -7.08 -3.78
N MET A 385 13.46 -6.48 -4.83
CA MET A 385 13.20 -7.14 -6.10
C MET A 385 14.48 -7.70 -6.74
N ILE A 386 15.58 -6.94 -6.74
CA ILE A 386 16.88 -7.42 -7.26
C ILE A 386 17.31 -8.67 -6.49
N LEU A 387 17.26 -8.64 -5.15
CA LEU A 387 17.66 -9.79 -4.33
C LEU A 387 16.73 -11.00 -4.55
N GLU A 388 15.42 -10.78 -4.70
CA GLU A 388 14.48 -11.86 -5.11
C GLU A 388 14.87 -12.45 -6.47
N LYS A 389 15.26 -11.63 -7.45
CA LYS A 389 15.73 -12.13 -8.76
C LYS A 389 17.07 -12.85 -8.68
N VAL A 390 17.96 -12.46 -7.76
CA VAL A 390 19.19 -13.21 -7.49
C VAL A 390 18.85 -14.60 -6.93
N GLU A 391 17.95 -14.69 -5.95
CA GLU A 391 17.49 -15.98 -5.39
C GLU A 391 16.90 -16.88 -6.49
N GLU A 392 16.04 -16.33 -7.36
CA GLU A 392 15.49 -17.07 -8.52
C GLU A 392 16.60 -17.63 -9.45
N LEU A 393 17.69 -16.89 -9.64
CA LEU A 393 18.83 -17.34 -10.47
C LEU A 393 19.68 -18.40 -9.77
N LEU A 394 19.84 -18.30 -8.45
CA LEU A 394 20.60 -19.26 -7.65
C LEU A 394 19.89 -20.62 -7.54
N GLU A 395 18.56 -20.61 -7.54
CA GLU A 395 17.71 -21.81 -7.50
C GLU A 395 17.50 -22.43 -8.90
N GLY A 396 17.46 -21.60 -9.95
CA GLY A 396 17.12 -22.02 -11.30
C GLY A 396 18.16 -22.88 -12.02
N SER A 397 17.70 -23.77 -12.91
CA SER A 397 18.54 -24.61 -13.79
C SER A 397 18.94 -23.93 -15.11
N MET A 398 19.30 -22.65 -15.03
CA MET A 398 19.60 -21.84 -16.22
C MET A 398 20.99 -22.10 -16.80
N PHE A 399 21.95 -22.49 -15.95
CA PHE A 399 23.34 -22.78 -16.33
C PHE A 399 23.51 -24.27 -16.66
N LEU A 400 24.19 -24.59 -17.77
CA LEU A 400 24.32 -25.96 -18.28
C LEU A 400 24.92 -26.96 -17.28
N ASN A 401 25.88 -26.50 -16.46
CA ASN A 401 26.56 -27.30 -15.43
C ASN A 401 26.20 -26.84 -14.01
N GLY A 402 25.11 -26.08 -13.84
CA GLY A 402 24.75 -25.46 -12.57
C GLY A 402 25.78 -24.44 -12.05
N LEU A 403 25.58 -24.00 -10.81
CA LEU A 403 26.43 -23.05 -10.11
C LEU A 403 27.09 -23.74 -8.89
N SER A 404 28.42 -23.74 -8.86
CA SER A 404 29.18 -24.14 -7.66
C SER A 404 29.00 -23.10 -6.54
N GLY A 405 29.39 -23.44 -5.30
CA GLY A 405 29.36 -22.48 -4.20
C GLY A 405 30.14 -21.19 -4.49
N GLU A 406 31.30 -21.32 -5.17
CA GLU A 406 32.09 -20.18 -5.62
C GLU A 406 31.36 -19.37 -6.70
N ASP A 407 30.73 -20.03 -7.68
CA ASP A 407 29.96 -19.34 -8.73
C ASP A 407 28.81 -18.52 -8.14
N LYS A 408 28.12 -19.05 -7.12
CA LYS A 408 27.04 -18.35 -6.41
C LYS A 408 27.54 -17.07 -5.73
N ILE A 409 28.68 -17.16 -5.04
CA ILE A 409 29.31 -16.03 -4.36
C ILE A 409 29.78 -14.97 -5.37
N LYS A 410 30.41 -15.40 -6.47
CA LYS A 410 30.83 -14.52 -7.57
C LYS A 410 29.66 -13.82 -8.25
N GLY A 411 28.58 -14.54 -8.53
CA GLY A 411 27.34 -13.98 -9.06
C GLY A 411 26.75 -12.92 -8.14
N LEU A 412 26.60 -13.22 -6.85
CA LEU A 412 26.12 -12.27 -5.85
C LEU A 412 27.05 -11.04 -5.76
N PHE A 413 28.37 -11.25 -5.70
CA PHE A 413 29.35 -10.17 -5.68
C PHE A 413 29.20 -9.24 -6.87
N THR A 414 29.08 -9.82 -8.08
CA THR A 414 28.96 -9.08 -9.34
C THR A 414 27.70 -8.22 -9.36
N VAL A 415 26.60 -8.73 -8.80
CA VAL A 415 25.34 -7.95 -8.69
C VAL A 415 25.49 -6.82 -7.67
N LEU A 416 26.02 -7.10 -6.48
CA LEU A 416 26.16 -6.10 -5.42
C LEU A 416 27.19 -5.02 -5.75
N HIS A 417 28.13 -5.29 -6.64
CA HIS A 417 29.19 -4.37 -7.06
C HIS A 417 29.14 -4.01 -8.55
N MET A 418 27.97 -4.19 -9.18
CA MET A 418 27.78 -3.84 -10.59
C MET A 418 28.12 -2.38 -10.85
N ASP A 419 28.49 -2.08 -12.10
CA ASP A 419 28.79 -0.72 -12.53
C ASP A 419 27.57 0.19 -12.29
N LYS A 420 27.85 1.42 -11.82
CA LYS A 420 26.81 2.39 -11.46
C LYS A 420 25.89 2.73 -12.64
N LYS A 421 26.35 2.57 -13.88
CA LYS A 421 25.53 2.79 -15.07
C LYS A 421 24.30 1.86 -15.08
N PHE A 422 24.44 0.59 -14.71
CA PHE A 422 23.28 -0.32 -14.62
C PHE A 422 22.31 0.11 -13.53
N VAL A 423 22.83 0.58 -12.39
CA VAL A 423 22.02 1.13 -11.30
C VAL A 423 21.23 2.35 -11.77
N HIS A 424 21.87 3.27 -12.50
CA HIS A 424 21.19 4.46 -13.03
C HIS A 424 20.13 4.10 -14.07
N MET A 425 20.41 3.10 -14.92
CA MET A 425 19.44 2.58 -15.87
C MET A 425 18.22 1.95 -15.18
N MET A 426 18.41 1.17 -14.11
CA MET A 426 17.32 0.62 -13.31
C MET A 426 16.49 1.72 -12.62
N ASN A 427 17.16 2.72 -12.04
CA ASN A 427 16.48 3.83 -11.39
C ASN A 427 15.63 4.65 -12.38
N ASN A 428 16.10 4.81 -13.62
CA ASN A 428 15.41 5.57 -14.67
C ASN A 428 14.39 4.74 -15.47
N PHE A 429 14.14 3.49 -15.07
CA PHE A 429 13.28 2.59 -15.82
C PHE A 429 11.81 2.72 -15.38
N ASP A 430 11.00 3.38 -16.20
CA ASP A 430 9.54 3.31 -16.16
C ASP A 430 9.08 2.09 -16.97
N TYR A 431 8.43 1.13 -16.31
CA TYR A 431 8.06 -0.17 -16.89
C TYR A 431 7.07 -0.09 -18.06
N SER A 432 6.46 1.07 -18.32
CA SER A 432 5.59 1.28 -19.49
C SER A 432 6.31 1.90 -20.70
N LEU A 433 7.51 2.42 -20.49
CA LEU A 433 8.31 3.15 -21.48
C LEU A 433 9.40 2.24 -22.07
N ILE A 434 10.52 2.82 -22.50
CA ILE A 434 11.59 2.11 -23.21
C ILE A 434 12.48 1.36 -22.21
N ASN A 435 12.72 0.06 -22.46
CA ASN A 435 13.61 -0.75 -21.64
C ASN A 435 15.05 -0.20 -21.64
N PRO A 436 15.77 -0.32 -20.52
CA PRO A 436 17.22 -0.33 -20.49
C PRO A 436 17.80 -1.36 -21.47
N LYS A 437 18.92 -1.02 -22.12
CA LYS A 437 19.55 -1.85 -23.15
C LYS A 437 21.01 -2.12 -22.86
N LEU A 438 21.41 -3.38 -22.97
CA LEU A 438 22.79 -3.81 -22.94
C LEU A 438 23.14 -4.44 -24.30
N ILE A 439 24.07 -3.83 -25.01
CA ILE A 439 24.60 -4.34 -26.27
C ILE A 439 26.05 -4.77 -26.02
N ILE A 440 26.34 -6.04 -26.27
CA ILE A 440 27.69 -6.60 -26.14
C ILE A 440 28.20 -6.93 -27.52
N TYR A 441 29.30 -6.32 -27.93
CA TYR A 441 29.96 -6.62 -29.21
C TYR A 441 31.21 -7.43 -28.97
N MET A 442 31.27 -8.62 -29.56
CA MET A 442 32.35 -9.58 -29.41
C MET A 442 32.99 -9.86 -30.76
N TYR A 443 34.16 -9.28 -31.00
CA TYR A 443 34.95 -9.58 -32.20
C TYR A 443 35.98 -10.68 -31.98
N LYS A 444 36.27 -11.04 -30.73
CA LYS A 444 37.16 -12.14 -30.36
C LYS A 444 36.35 -13.37 -29.96
N SER A 445 36.89 -14.54 -30.27
CA SER A 445 36.34 -15.83 -29.82
C SER A 445 36.66 -16.04 -28.33
N ILE A 446 35.77 -15.58 -27.45
CA ILE A 446 35.88 -15.67 -25.98
C ILE A 446 34.58 -16.27 -25.43
N VAL A 447 34.70 -17.18 -24.47
CA VAL A 447 33.55 -17.68 -23.69
C VAL A 447 33.32 -16.78 -22.50
N PHE A 448 32.07 -16.44 -22.19
CA PHE A 448 31.76 -15.63 -21.01
C PHE A 448 32.02 -16.38 -19.72
N ASP A 449 32.54 -15.65 -18.73
CA ASP A 449 32.54 -16.13 -17.35
C ASP A 449 31.12 -16.18 -16.80
N LYS A 450 30.85 -17.18 -15.94
CA LYS A 450 29.51 -17.40 -15.36
C LYS A 450 28.99 -16.17 -14.61
N GLU A 451 29.87 -15.41 -13.95
CA GLU A 451 29.49 -14.23 -13.17
C GLU A 451 28.96 -13.08 -14.04
N ILE A 452 29.52 -12.89 -15.24
CA ILE A 452 29.02 -11.91 -16.22
C ILE A 452 27.65 -12.37 -16.75
N VAL A 453 27.53 -13.65 -17.12
CA VAL A 453 26.24 -14.20 -17.58
C VAL A 453 25.18 -14.14 -16.48
N PHE A 454 25.57 -14.34 -15.22
CA PHE A 454 24.68 -14.18 -14.06
C PHE A 454 24.11 -12.77 -13.98
N LEU A 455 24.96 -11.74 -14.12
CA LEU A 455 24.50 -10.35 -14.18
C LEU A 455 23.60 -10.10 -15.40
N MET A 456 23.94 -10.62 -16.58
CA MET A 456 23.11 -10.48 -17.78
C MET A 456 21.71 -11.09 -17.59
N LEU A 457 21.62 -12.30 -17.02
CA LEU A 457 20.34 -12.93 -16.72
C LEU A 457 19.54 -12.15 -15.68
N LEU A 458 20.20 -11.57 -14.67
CA LEU A 458 19.55 -10.68 -13.71
C LEU A 458 18.97 -9.45 -14.39
N LEU A 459 19.76 -8.76 -15.20
CA LEU A 459 19.33 -7.56 -15.93
C LEU A 459 18.15 -7.90 -16.85
N SER A 460 18.21 -9.02 -17.57
CA SER A 460 17.10 -9.54 -18.37
C SER A 460 15.84 -9.80 -17.52
N LYS A 461 15.99 -10.41 -16.33
CA LYS A 461 14.88 -10.62 -15.39
C LYS A 461 14.25 -9.34 -14.86
N ILE A 462 15.00 -8.24 -14.84
CA ILE A 462 14.55 -6.89 -14.48
C ILE A 462 14.12 -6.11 -15.74
N GLY A 463 13.98 -6.77 -16.88
CA GLY A 463 13.41 -6.20 -18.09
C GLY A 463 14.40 -5.49 -19.01
N PHE A 464 15.72 -5.72 -18.89
CA PHE A 464 16.67 -5.19 -19.87
C PHE A 464 16.54 -5.93 -21.21
N ASP A 465 16.63 -5.18 -22.30
CA ASP A 465 16.93 -5.75 -23.61
C ASP A 465 18.43 -6.03 -23.69
N ILE A 466 18.81 -7.25 -24.05
CA ILE A 466 20.21 -7.68 -24.14
C ILE A 466 20.47 -8.28 -25.52
N ILE A 467 21.40 -7.67 -26.26
CA ILE A 467 21.83 -8.14 -27.58
C ILE A 467 23.33 -8.41 -27.58
N ILE A 468 23.71 -9.62 -27.96
CA ILE A 468 25.10 -10.04 -28.14
C ILE A 468 25.39 -10.10 -29.64
N LEU A 469 26.31 -9.27 -30.12
CA LEU A 469 26.72 -9.19 -31.51
C LEU A 469 28.03 -9.96 -31.69
N CYS A 470 28.01 -11.03 -32.48
CA CYS A 470 29.17 -11.88 -32.76
C CYS A 470 29.40 -12.01 -34.27
N PRO A 471 30.15 -11.09 -34.90
CA PRO A 471 30.42 -11.16 -36.34
C PRO A 471 31.05 -12.48 -36.81
N GLY A 472 31.90 -13.12 -36.00
CA GLY A 472 32.51 -14.42 -36.31
C GLY A 472 31.60 -15.63 -36.07
N GLY A 473 30.51 -15.44 -35.30
CA GLY A 473 29.51 -16.47 -35.04
C GLY A 473 29.94 -17.59 -34.09
N GLU A 474 31.02 -17.43 -33.34
CA GLU A 474 31.55 -18.47 -32.45
C GLU A 474 30.68 -18.68 -31.22
N ASN A 475 30.56 -19.93 -30.75
CA ASN A 475 29.83 -20.24 -29.51
C ASN A 475 30.51 -19.59 -28.30
N ASN A 476 29.71 -18.87 -27.50
CA ASN A 476 30.16 -18.20 -26.29
C ASN A 476 29.17 -18.45 -25.14
N ILE A 477 28.08 -17.68 -25.06
CA ILE A 477 27.03 -17.81 -24.06
C ILE A 477 26.31 -19.16 -24.15
N GLU A 478 26.26 -19.77 -25.34
CA GLU A 478 25.75 -21.12 -25.57
C GLU A 478 26.51 -22.21 -24.80
N ASN A 479 27.75 -21.93 -24.40
CA ASN A 479 28.54 -22.86 -23.59
C ASN A 479 28.31 -22.67 -22.07
N VAL A 480 27.47 -21.70 -21.69
CA VAL A 480 27.25 -21.31 -20.28
C VAL A 480 25.82 -21.59 -19.84
N ILE A 481 24.82 -21.26 -20.66
CA ILE A 481 23.39 -21.34 -20.32
C ILE A 481 22.59 -22.21 -21.27
N ASN A 482 21.40 -22.63 -20.84
CA ASN A 482 20.46 -23.36 -21.68
C ASN A 482 19.97 -22.48 -22.84
N ASN A 483 20.08 -23.00 -24.07
CA ASN A 483 19.69 -22.32 -25.30
C ASN A 483 18.19 -21.94 -25.36
N GLN A 484 17.33 -22.52 -24.53
CA GLN A 484 15.91 -22.11 -24.43
C GLN A 484 15.73 -20.69 -23.86
N LEU A 485 16.77 -20.12 -23.23
CA LEU A 485 16.73 -18.80 -22.62
C LEU A 485 17.19 -17.68 -23.56
N ILE A 486 17.72 -18.03 -24.75
CA ILE A 486 18.33 -17.05 -25.66
C ILE A 486 17.99 -17.36 -27.11
N ASP A 487 17.53 -16.36 -27.83
CA ASP A 487 17.35 -16.47 -29.27
C ASP A 487 18.69 -16.30 -29.99
N ILE A 488 19.02 -17.22 -30.90
CA ILE A 488 20.25 -17.16 -31.67
C ILE A 488 19.92 -16.96 -33.15
N HIS A 489 20.26 -15.79 -33.68
CA HIS A 489 20.08 -15.42 -35.07
C HIS A 489 21.38 -15.59 -35.86
N ARG A 490 21.24 -15.84 -37.16
CA ARG A 490 22.35 -15.87 -38.13
C ARG A 490 22.04 -14.92 -39.28
N LEU A 491 22.95 -14.00 -39.56
CA LEU A 491 22.94 -13.11 -40.71
C LEU A 491 23.67 -13.75 -41.91
N ASP A 492 23.83 -12.97 -42.99
CA ASP A 492 24.27 -13.44 -44.30
C ASP A 492 25.68 -14.06 -44.33
N LYS A 493 26.64 -13.48 -43.60
CA LYS A 493 28.04 -13.94 -43.62
C LYS A 493 28.75 -13.75 -42.29
N MET A 494 29.66 -14.67 -41.98
CA MET A 494 30.54 -14.59 -40.81
C MET A 494 31.82 -13.83 -41.17
N VAL A 495 32.24 -12.93 -40.28
CA VAL A 495 33.48 -12.15 -40.42
C VAL A 495 34.23 -12.18 -39.10
N TYR A 496 35.31 -12.94 -39.07
CA TYR A 496 36.17 -13.11 -37.90
C TYR A 496 36.98 -11.83 -37.60
N ASP A 497 37.28 -11.60 -36.32
CA ASP A 497 38.12 -10.49 -35.83
C ASP A 497 37.68 -9.08 -36.29
N LEU A 498 36.39 -8.90 -36.58
CA LEU A 498 35.84 -7.64 -37.07
C LEU A 498 35.80 -6.57 -35.96
N LYS A 499 36.84 -5.74 -35.86
CA LYS A 499 36.87 -4.60 -34.93
C LYS A 499 35.94 -3.47 -35.39
N LEU A 500 35.27 -2.79 -34.47
CA LEU A 500 34.33 -1.71 -34.80
C LEU A 500 34.99 -0.56 -35.55
N ASN A 501 36.20 -0.14 -35.16
CA ASN A 501 36.92 0.96 -35.81
C ASN A 501 37.22 0.68 -37.30
N SER A 502 37.28 -0.61 -37.70
CA SER A 502 37.46 -0.99 -39.10
C SER A 502 36.21 -0.72 -39.96
N LEU A 503 35.05 -0.54 -39.34
CA LEU A 503 33.80 -0.16 -40.00
C LEU A 503 33.74 1.35 -40.29
N GLU A 504 34.52 2.19 -39.57
CA GLU A 504 34.51 3.65 -39.69
C GLU A 504 35.37 4.18 -40.86
N ASN A 505 36.36 3.40 -41.29
CA ASN A 505 37.30 3.79 -42.35
C ASN A 505 36.70 3.67 -43.76
N ASP A 506 35.60 2.91 -43.92
CA ASP A 506 34.93 2.70 -45.20
C ASP A 506 33.80 3.72 -45.48
N ILE A 507 33.59 4.70 -44.61
CA ILE A 507 32.58 5.75 -44.79
C ILE A 507 33.18 6.91 -45.61
N PRO A 508 32.58 7.31 -46.75
CA PRO A 508 33.10 8.39 -47.61
C PRO A 508 33.30 9.71 -46.85
N LEU A 509 34.39 10.43 -47.16
CA LEU A 509 34.83 11.68 -46.50
C LEU A 509 33.71 12.73 -46.32
N LEU A 510 32.79 12.82 -47.28
CA LEU A 510 31.66 13.77 -47.24
C LEU A 510 30.67 13.51 -46.10
N LYS A 511 30.43 12.25 -45.71
CA LYS A 511 29.60 11.91 -44.55
C LYS A 511 30.29 12.19 -43.21
N LYS A 512 31.63 12.18 -43.16
CA LYS A 512 32.42 12.57 -41.98
C LYS A 512 32.37 14.08 -41.69
N ILE A 513 32.21 14.91 -42.73
CA ILE A 513 32.23 16.38 -42.62
C ILE A 513 30.84 16.97 -42.33
N PHE A 514 29.78 16.41 -42.90
CA PHE A 514 28.41 16.95 -42.79
C PHE A 514 27.45 16.10 -41.94
N GLY A 515 27.85 14.90 -41.51
CA GLY A 515 27.07 14.11 -40.55
C GLY A 515 27.22 14.64 -39.13
N LYS A 516 26.14 14.61 -38.32
CA LYS A 516 26.25 14.78 -36.86
C LYS A 516 27.41 13.92 -36.36
N ARG A 517 28.42 14.53 -35.73
CA ARG A 517 29.52 13.79 -35.11
C ARG A 517 28.92 12.72 -34.20
N ARG A 518 29.06 11.45 -34.61
CA ARG A 518 28.69 10.31 -33.78
C ARG A 518 29.55 10.39 -32.53
N ARG A 519 28.91 10.52 -31.35
CA ARG A 519 29.61 10.32 -30.07
C ARG A 519 29.79 8.81 -29.93
N PHE A 520 31.04 8.37 -30.11
CA PHE A 520 31.47 7.01 -29.83
C PHE A 520 31.97 6.92 -28.39
#